data_AF-A0A4V0HY12-F1
#
_entry.id   AF-A0A4V0HY12-F1
#
_cell.length_a   1.000
_cell.length_b   1.000
_cell.length_c   1.000
_cell.angle_alpha   90.00
_cell.angle_beta   90.00
_cell.angle_gamma   90.00
#
_symmetry.space_group_name_H-M   'P 1'
#
loop_
_entity.id
_entity.type
_entity.pdbx_description
1 polymer ?
#
loop_
_entity_poly.entity_id
_entity_poly.type
_entity_poly.pdbx_seq_one_letter_code
_entity_poly.pdbx_strand_id
1 'polypeptide(L)'
;MATCARRAHERTVLYLSTPALWAHWPFLPVVRRSGGAEELGVVFDARAAALTGFSSTVFLTNIFLLPDSFEQFLALPHETFDSSDELASAGWSVD
;
A
#
# COMPACT_ATOMS: atom_id res chain seq x y z
N MET A 1 -20.64 8.10 10.73
CA MET A 1 -19.94 7.09 9.91
C MET A 1 -19.04 7.72 8.84
N ALA A 2 -19.46 8.77 8.12
CA ALA A 2 -18.62 9.46 7.11
C ALA A 2 -17.28 10.04 7.63
N THR A 3 -17.21 10.40 8.92
CA THR A 3 -16.00 10.94 9.54
C THR A 3 -14.91 9.90 9.80
N CYS A 4 -15.26 8.65 10.10
CA CYS A 4 -14.29 7.58 10.33
C CYS A 4 -13.64 7.15 9.01
N ALA A 5 -14.44 6.94 7.97
CA ALA A 5 -13.93 6.62 6.63
C ALA A 5 -13.01 7.72 6.08
N ARG A 6 -13.41 8.99 6.24
CA ARG A 6 -12.56 10.14 5.86
C ARG A 6 -11.25 10.18 6.64
N ARG A 7 -11.27 9.95 7.95
CA ARG A 7 -10.05 9.91 8.77
C ARG A 7 -9.13 8.75 8.38
N ALA A 8 -9.69 7.57 8.10
CA ALA A 8 -8.93 6.43 7.62
C ALA A 8 -8.25 6.75 6.28
N HIS A 9 -8.99 7.39 5.35
CA HIS A 9 -8.47 7.86 4.08
C HIS A 9 -7.32 8.88 4.26
N GLU A 10 -7.54 9.96 5.03
CA GLU A 10 -6.52 10.99 5.30
C GLU A 10 -5.26 10.39 5.96
N ARG A 11 -5.44 9.46 6.90
CA ARG A 11 -4.34 8.72 7.54
C ARG A 11 -3.57 7.90 6.51
N THR A 12 -4.26 7.16 5.66
CA THR A 12 -3.62 6.34 4.61
C THR A 12 -2.79 7.21 3.67
N VAL A 13 -3.33 8.33 3.19
CA VAL A 13 -2.60 9.28 2.34
C VAL A 13 -1.36 9.84 3.03
N LEU A 14 -1.46 10.17 4.33
CA LEU A 14 -0.33 10.63 5.14
C LEU A 14 0.81 9.61 5.17
N TYR A 15 0.50 8.34 5.45
CA TYR A 15 1.50 7.27 5.51
C TYR A 15 2.14 7.04 4.13
N LEU A 16 1.35 6.92 3.07
CA LEU A 16 1.87 6.72 1.70
C LEU A 16 2.79 7.84 1.24
N SER A 17 2.49 9.07 1.65
CA SER A 17 3.29 10.25 1.30
C SER A 17 4.56 10.36 2.15
N THR A 18 4.62 9.69 3.30
CA THR A 18 5.66 9.87 4.32
C THR A 18 6.29 8.53 4.75
N PRO A 19 7.24 7.97 3.97
CA PRO A 19 7.91 6.70 4.28
C PRO A 19 8.57 6.63 5.66
N ALA A 20 8.99 7.77 6.21
CA ALA A 20 9.55 7.87 7.56
C ALA A 20 8.57 7.45 8.68
N LEU A 21 7.27 7.33 8.38
CA LEU A 21 6.26 6.85 9.33
C LEU A 21 6.06 5.33 9.30
N TRP A 22 6.73 4.61 8.39
CA TRP A 22 6.47 3.18 8.19
C TRP A 22 7.20 2.34 9.24
N ALA A 23 6.43 1.60 10.05
CA ALA A 23 6.98 0.74 11.09
C ALA A 23 7.88 -0.39 10.54
N HIS A 24 7.63 -0.82 9.30
CA HIS A 24 8.32 -1.94 8.64
C HIS A 24 8.99 -1.50 7.34
N TRP A 25 9.57 -0.29 7.30
CA TRP A 25 10.31 0.19 6.13
C TRP A 25 11.30 -0.88 5.62
N PRO A 26 11.32 -1.21 4.31
CA PRO A 26 10.74 -0.45 3.19
C PRO A 26 9.31 -0.85 2.78
N PHE A 27 8.55 -1.52 3.66
CA PHE A 27 7.22 -2.04 3.36
C PHE A 27 6.13 -1.37 4.22
N LEU A 28 5.02 -1.01 3.59
CA LEU A 28 3.82 -0.51 4.23
C LEU A 28 2.66 -1.49 3.95
N PRO A 29 2.23 -2.28 4.95
CA PRO A 29 1.05 -3.13 4.78
C PRO A 29 -0.21 -2.28 4.63
N VAL A 30 -1.08 -2.70 3.72
CA VAL A 30 -2.40 -2.10 3.49
C VAL A 30 -3.45 -3.20 3.38
N VAL A 31 -4.68 -2.85 3.73
CA VAL A 31 -5.85 -3.73 3.64
C VAL A 31 -6.93 -3.05 2.82
N ARG A 32 -7.65 -3.83 2.02
CA ARG A 32 -8.90 -3.39 1.36
C ARG A 32 -10.02 -4.33 1.78
N ARG A 33 -11.12 -3.77 2.25
CA ARG A 33 -12.29 -4.55 2.71
C ARG A 33 -13.41 -4.39 1.70
N SER A 34 -13.84 -5.49 1.07
CA SER A 34 -14.92 -5.49 0.08
C SER A 34 -15.84 -6.68 0.29
N GLY A 35 -17.15 -6.43 0.41
CA GLY A 35 -18.17 -7.50 0.46
C GLY A 35 -18.02 -8.53 1.59
N GLY A 36 -17.30 -8.19 2.66
CA GLY A 36 -16.99 -9.13 3.76
C GLY A 36 -15.71 -9.94 3.58
N ALA A 37 -14.96 -9.73 2.49
CA ALA A 37 -13.61 -10.25 2.29
C ALA A 37 -12.55 -9.18 2.61
N GLU A 38 -11.41 -9.61 3.13
CA GLU A 38 -10.22 -8.78 3.31
C GLU A 38 -9.18 -9.13 2.26
N GLU A 39 -8.73 -8.14 1.52
CA GLU A 39 -7.60 -8.22 0.61
C GLU A 39 -6.38 -7.60 1.30
N LEU A 40 -5.25 -8.29 1.24
CA LEU A 40 -3.98 -7.85 1.81
C LEU A 40 -3.06 -7.35 0.71
N GLY A 41 -2.39 -6.25 0.99
CA GLY A 41 -1.43 -5.65 0.09
C GLY A 41 -0.23 -5.07 0.81
N VAL A 42 0.83 -4.83 0.05
CA VAL A 42 2.05 -4.17 0.52
C VAL A 42 2.43 -3.09 -0.48
N VAL A 43 2.60 -1.87 0.02
CA VAL A 43 3.26 -0.78 -0.72
C VAL A 43 4.75 -0.81 -0.38
N PHE A 44 5.59 -0.65 -1.40
CA PHE A 44 7.04 -0.61 -1.27
C PHE A 44 7.55 0.80 -1.52
N ASP A 45 8.58 1.22 -0.77
CA ASP A 45 9.23 2.53 -0.97
C ASP A 45 10.10 2.53 -2.23
N ALA A 46 9.42 2.63 -3.37
CA ALA A 46 10.04 2.68 -4.68
C ALA A 46 10.98 3.89 -4.85
N ARG A 47 10.78 4.97 -4.08
CA ARG A 47 11.63 6.17 -4.12
C ARG A 47 13.03 5.85 -3.61
N ALA A 48 13.12 5.10 -2.52
CA ALA A 48 14.40 4.64 -1.98
C ALA A 48 15.12 3.67 -2.93
N ALA A 49 14.38 2.92 -3.74
CA ALA A 49 14.92 2.04 -4.77
C ALA A 49 15.17 2.73 -6.13
N ALA A 50 14.95 4.04 -6.24
CA ALA A 50 15.01 4.80 -7.49
C ALA A 50 14.12 4.23 -8.62
N LEU A 51 13.03 3.54 -8.27
CA LEU A 51 12.04 3.00 -9.20
C LEU A 51 10.91 4.01 -9.41
N THR A 52 10.90 4.65 -10.56
CA THR A 52 9.80 5.54 -10.97
C THR A 52 8.56 4.74 -11.35
N GLY A 53 7.37 5.26 -11.03
CA GLY A 53 6.09 4.63 -11.42
C GLY A 53 5.52 3.62 -10.41
N PHE A 54 6.28 3.26 -9.37
CA PHE A 54 5.85 2.29 -8.35
C PHE A 54 5.46 2.92 -6.99
N SER A 55 5.53 4.25 -6.87
CA SER A 55 5.32 4.93 -5.58
C SER A 55 3.89 4.82 -5.04
N SER A 56 2.94 4.44 -5.90
CA SER A 56 1.53 4.22 -5.57
C SER A 56 1.11 2.83 -6.07
N THR A 57 1.98 1.83 -5.92
CA THR A 57 1.68 0.44 -6.30
C THR A 57 1.45 -0.43 -5.07
N VAL A 58 0.36 -1.19 -5.07
CA VAL A 58 0.04 -2.20 -4.06
C VAL A 58 0.34 -3.58 -4.64
N PHE A 59 1.30 -4.28 -4.04
CA PHE A 59 1.57 -5.69 -4.35
C PHE A 59 0.64 -6.57 -3.50
N LEU A 60 -0.15 -7.42 -4.14
CA LEU A 60 -1.16 -8.27 -3.50
C LEU A 60 -0.48 -9.46 -2.82
N THR A 61 -0.15 -9.30 -1.53
CA THR A 61 0.48 -10.33 -0.72
C THR A 61 0.30 -10.05 0.76
N ASN A 62 0.56 -11.07 1.58
CA ASN A 62 0.74 -10.91 3.01
C ASN A 62 2.20 -10.53 3.29
N ILE A 63 2.42 -9.51 4.15
CA ILE A 63 3.77 -9.07 4.54
C ILE A 63 4.63 -10.21 5.14
N PHE A 64 4.02 -11.23 5.74
CA PHE A 64 4.73 -12.39 6.28
C PHE A 64 5.09 -13.45 5.21
N LEU A 65 4.62 -13.28 3.98
CA LEU A 65 4.84 -14.16 2.83
C LEU A 65 5.56 -13.43 1.70
N LEU A 66 6.34 -12.39 2.03
CA LEU A 66 7.16 -11.70 1.04
C LEU A 66 8.20 -12.65 0.42
N PRO A 67 8.40 -12.62 -0.91
CA PRO A 67 9.44 -13.40 -1.55
C PRO A 67 10.85 -12.99 -1.11
N ASP A 68 11.78 -13.95 -1.13
CA ASP A 68 13.17 -13.73 -0.70
C ASP A 68 14.00 -12.92 -1.71
N SER A 69 13.46 -12.61 -2.89
CA SER A 69 14.16 -11.86 -3.93
C SER A 69 13.33 -10.70 -4.46
N PHE A 70 14.04 -9.63 -4.82
CA PHE A 70 13.43 -8.41 -5.33
C PHE A 70 12.72 -8.62 -6.67
N GLU A 71 13.27 -9.47 -7.54
CA GLU A 71 12.64 -9.83 -8.82
C GLU A 71 11.29 -10.53 -8.61
N GLN A 72 11.23 -11.51 -7.70
CA GLN A 72 9.99 -12.20 -7.38
C GLN A 72 8.97 -11.28 -6.72
N PHE A 73 9.43 -10.34 -5.88
CA PHE A 73 8.57 -9.32 -5.31
C PHE A 73 7.92 -8.43 -6.38
N LEU A 74 8.71 -7.91 -7.33
CA LEU A 74 8.18 -7.08 -8.42
C LEU A 74 7.26 -7.86 -9.39
N ALA A 75 7.40 -9.18 -9.46
CA ALA A 75 6.55 -10.06 -10.26
C ALA A 75 5.21 -10.42 -9.58
N LEU A 76 5.00 -10.04 -8.31
CA LEU A 76 3.73 -10.27 -7.63
C LEU A 76 2.58 -9.57 -8.37
N PRO A 77 1.35 -10.13 -8.35
CA PRO A 77 0.17 -9.41 -8.78
C PRO A 77 0.09 -8.07 -8.05
N HIS A 78 -0.17 -6.99 -8.79
CA HIS A 78 -0.18 -5.65 -8.22
C HIS A 78 -1.17 -4.73 -8.91
N GLU A 79 -1.60 -3.71 -8.17
CA GLU A 79 -2.42 -2.59 -8.63
C GLU A 79 -1.59 -1.32 -8.56
N THR A 80 -1.45 -0.63 -9.69
CA THR A 80 -0.73 0.65 -9.76
C THR A 80 -1.73 1.78 -9.94
N PHE A 81 -1.58 2.81 -9.11
CA PHE A 81 -2.40 4.01 -9.11
C PHE A 81 -1.57 5.23 -9.51
N ASP A 82 -2.23 6.30 -9.95
CA ASP A 82 -1.58 7.56 -10.28
C ASP A 82 -1.15 8.32 -9.02
N SER A 83 -1.81 8.08 -7.87
CA SER A 83 -1.56 8.82 -6.63
C SER A 83 -1.93 8.06 -5.35
N SER A 84 -1.40 8.54 -4.21
CA SER A 84 -1.79 8.08 -2.88
C SER A 84 -3.28 8.27 -2.60
N ASP A 85 -3.86 9.39 -3.06
CA ASP A 85 -5.30 9.69 -2.93
C ASP A 85 -6.15 8.71 -3.73
N GLU A 86 -5.73 8.35 -4.95
CA GLU A 86 -6.45 7.36 -5.77
C GLU A 86 -6.39 5.97 -5.13
N LEU A 87 -5.22 5.54 -4.66
CA LEU A 87 -5.07 4.28 -3.92
C LEU A 87 -5.99 4.24 -2.70
N ALA A 88 -6.01 5.32 -1.90
CA ALA A 88 -6.87 5.41 -0.73
C ALA A 88 -8.37 5.51 -1.11
N SER A 89 -8.70 6.08 -2.27
CA SER A 89 -10.06 6.12 -2.82
C SER A 89 -10.52 4.76 -3.33
N ALA A 90 -9.60 3.92 -3.81
CA ALA A 90 -9.84 2.53 -4.17
C ALA A 90 -10.09 1.61 -2.95
N GLY A 91 -10.04 2.16 -1.74
CA GLY A 91 -10.39 1.47 -0.50
C GLY A 91 -9.23 0.78 0.22
N TRP A 92 -8.01 0.90 -0.30
CA TRP A 92 -6.80 0.48 0.41
C TRP A 92 -6.56 1.39 1.63
N SER A 93 -6.20 0.80 2.76
CA SER A 93 -6.03 1.50 4.03
C SER A 93 -4.90 0.90 4.88
N VAL A 94 -4.21 1.73 5.65
CA VAL A 94 -3.18 1.30 6.63
C VAL A 94 -3.76 0.78 7.96
N ASP A 95 -5.01 0.32 7.97
CA ASP A 95 -5.79 -0.01 9.17
C ASP A 95 -5.69 -1.47 9.61
#